data_AF-A0A3P8CPQ9-F1
#
_entry.id   AF-A0A3P8CPQ9-F1
#
_cell.length_a   1.000
_cell.length_b   1.000
_cell.length_c   1.000
_cell.angle_alpha   90.00
_cell.angle_beta   90.00
_cell.angle_gamma   90.00
#
_symmetry.space_group_name_H-M   'P 1'
#
loop_
_entity.id
_entity.type
_entity.pdbx_description
1 polymer ?
#
loop_
_entity_poly.entity_id
_entity_poly.type
_entity_poly.pdbx_seq_one_letter_code
_entity_poly.pdbx_strand_id
1 'polypeptide(L)'
;MDGNVIRVLTRLRQIGSPVQLPTSMEYLWNLATKLVDPNRPGDFNQALMELGAVCCTPKNPDCMKCPLNKVGLCESYKQANASKSDYISTDLEDCHLCINSSVYQKR
;
A
#
# COMPACT_ATOMS: atom_id res chain seq x y z
N MET A 1 -3.14 -0.40 -17.26
CA MET A 1 -2.38 0.46 -16.34
C MET A 1 -1.01 -0.18 -16.15
N ASP A 2 0.05 0.62 -16.09
CA ASP A 2 1.42 0.12 -15.92
C ASP A 2 1.66 -0.46 -14.50
N GLY A 3 2.54 -1.45 -14.38
CA GLY A 3 2.84 -2.14 -13.12
C GLY A 3 3.51 -1.26 -12.06
N ASN A 4 4.26 -0.23 -12.47
CA ASN A 4 4.83 0.76 -11.56
C ASN A 4 3.75 1.63 -10.95
N VAL A 5 2.79 2.08 -11.77
CA VAL A 5 1.64 2.88 -11.32
C VAL A 5 0.78 2.08 -10.35
N ILE A 6 0.45 0.83 -10.70
CA ILE A 6 -0.33 -0.07 -9.83
C ILE A 6 0.33 -0.16 -8.45
N ARG A 7 1.63 -0.45 -8.40
CA ARG A 7 2.37 -0.59 -7.14
C ARG A 7 2.41 0.68 -6.30
N VAL A 8 2.58 1.85 -6.94
CA VAL A 8 2.56 3.13 -6.23
C VAL A 8 1.17 3.36 -5.63
N LEU A 9 0.10 3.18 -6.40
CA LEU A 9 -1.27 3.41 -5.95
C LEU A 9 -1.71 2.43 -4.85
N THR A 10 -1.34 1.15 -4.97
CA THR A 10 -1.67 0.15 -3.93
C THR A 10 -0.96 0.46 -2.62
N ARG A 11 0.31 0.89 -2.65
CA ARG A 11 1.04 1.28 -1.43
C ARG A 11 0.57 2.62 -0.87
N LEU A 12 0.23 3.57 -1.74
CA LEU A 12 -0.29 4.87 -1.35
C LEU A 12 -1.57 4.71 -0.51
N ARG A 13 -2.45 3.78 -0.88
CA ARG A 13 -3.76 3.56 -0.22
C ARG A 13 -3.87 2.24 0.54
N GLN A 14 -2.76 1.54 0.78
CA GLN A 14 -2.72 0.25 1.48
C GLN A 14 -3.74 -0.77 0.96
N ILE A 15 -3.80 -0.92 -0.37
CA ILE A 15 -4.71 -1.85 -1.04
C ILE A 15 -4.05 -3.24 -1.05
N GLY A 16 -4.55 -4.15 -0.23
CA GLY A 16 -4.08 -5.54 -0.14
C GLY A 16 -4.80 -6.54 -1.05
N SER A 17 -5.83 -6.10 -1.78
CA SER A 17 -6.59 -6.97 -2.69
C SER A 17 -5.74 -7.42 -3.89
N PRO A 18 -5.89 -8.67 -4.39
CA PRO A 18 -5.20 -9.13 -5.59
C PRO A 18 -5.49 -8.21 -6.77
N VAL A 19 -4.43 -7.71 -7.42
CA VAL A 19 -4.52 -6.77 -8.55
C VAL A 19 -4.98 -7.42 -9.85
N GLN A 20 -5.05 -8.76 -9.91
CA GLN A 20 -5.59 -9.51 -11.05
C GLN A 20 -7.12 -9.50 -11.08
N LEU A 21 -7.78 -9.14 -9.97
CA LEU A 21 -9.23 -9.06 -9.92
C LEU A 21 -9.72 -7.83 -10.73
N PRO A 22 -10.73 -7.98 -11.58
CA PRO A 22 -11.32 -6.86 -12.34
C PRO A 22 -11.76 -5.70 -11.43
N THR A 23 -12.36 -6.01 -10.28
CA THR A 23 -12.82 -5.02 -9.29
C THR A 23 -11.66 -4.22 -8.68
N SER A 24 -10.53 -4.87 -8.38
CA SER A 24 -9.31 -4.18 -7.92
C SER A 24 -8.77 -3.23 -9.00
N MET A 25 -8.73 -3.68 -10.25
CA MET A 25 -8.26 -2.87 -11.37
C MET A 25 -9.17 -1.68 -11.64
N GLU A 26 -10.49 -1.86 -11.58
CA GLU A 26 -11.47 -0.79 -11.70
C GLU A 26 -11.30 0.25 -10.59
N TYR A 27 -11.13 -0.18 -9.34
CA TYR A 27 -10.85 0.72 -8.23
C TYR A 27 -9.56 1.53 -8.45
N LEU A 28 -8.49 0.87 -8.91
CA LEU A 28 -7.22 1.54 -9.20
C LEU A 28 -7.35 2.56 -10.33
N TRP A 29 -8.09 2.25 -11.40
CA TRP A 29 -8.38 3.20 -12.47
C TRP A 29 -9.17 4.40 -11.96
N ASN A 30 -10.22 4.18 -11.17
CA ASN A 30 -11.01 5.25 -10.57
C ASN A 30 -10.17 6.14 -9.65
N LEU A 31 -9.24 5.55 -8.89
CA LEU A 31 -8.31 6.30 -8.06
C LEU A 31 -7.33 7.13 -8.91
N ALA A 32 -6.74 6.53 -9.96
CA ALA A 32 -5.82 7.23 -10.86
C ALA A 32 -6.49 8.43 -11.53
N THR A 33 -7.72 8.24 -12.04
CA THR A 33 -8.52 9.31 -12.67
C THR A 33 -8.80 10.46 -11.71
N LYS A 34 -8.99 10.19 -10.42
CA LYS A 34 -9.20 11.24 -9.40
C LYS A 34 -7.92 12.00 -9.04
N LEU A 35 -6.75 11.40 -9.25
CA LEU A 35 -5.47 11.96 -8.85
C LEU A 35 -4.74 12.71 -9.97
N VAL A 36 -5.03 12.38 -11.23
CA VAL A 36 -4.35 12.98 -12.38
C VAL A 36 -4.53 14.50 -12.39
N ASP A 37 -3.44 15.23 -12.61
CA ASP A 37 -3.51 16.68 -12.81
C ASP A 37 -4.24 16.97 -14.13
N PRO A 38 -5.40 17.64 -14.12
CA PRO A 38 -6.15 17.93 -15.34
C PRO A 38 -5.40 18.89 -16.28
N ASN A 39 -4.47 19.70 -15.77
CA ASN A 39 -3.70 20.65 -16.58
C ASN A 39 -2.44 20.01 -17.17
N ARG A 40 -1.88 19.00 -16.50
CA ARG A 40 -0.62 18.34 -16.90
C ARG A 40 -0.70 16.81 -16.77
N PRO A 41 -1.65 16.15 -17.44
CA PRO A 41 -1.88 14.71 -17.24
C PRO A 41 -0.70 13.86 -17.70
N GLY A 42 -0.01 14.27 -18.78
CA GLY A 42 1.18 13.57 -19.29
C GLY A 42 2.33 13.59 -18.28
N ASP A 43 2.66 14.77 -17.76
CA ASP A 43 3.73 14.92 -16.75
C ASP A 43 3.39 14.19 -15.45
N PHE A 44 2.13 14.25 -15.01
CA PHE A 44 1.68 13.51 -13.84
C PHE A 44 1.86 12.00 -14.03
N ASN A 45 1.41 11.46 -15.16
CA ASN A 45 1.53 10.04 -15.46
C ASN A 45 3.00 9.61 -15.57
N GLN A 46 3.83 10.42 -16.23
CA GLN A 46 5.27 10.15 -16.35
C GLN A 46 5.95 10.18 -14.98
N ALA A 47 5.65 11.17 -14.14
CA ALA A 47 6.19 11.26 -12.79
C ALA A 47 5.77 10.06 -11.93
N LEU A 48 4.53 9.59 -12.07
CA LEU A 48 4.02 8.45 -11.33
C LEU A 48 4.67 7.13 -11.78
N MET A 49 4.87 6.94 -13.08
CA MET A 49 5.61 5.80 -13.64
C MET A 49 7.07 5.80 -13.17
N GLU A 50 7.77 6.94 -13.32
CA GLU A 50 9.16 7.12 -12.89
C GLU A 50 9.31 6.85 -11.39
N LEU A 51 8.41 7.42 -10.57
CA LEU A 51 8.40 7.19 -9.13
C LEU A 51 8.34 5.70 -8.79
N GLY A 52 7.49 4.94 -9.47
CA GLY A 52 7.42 3.50 -9.28
C GLY A 52 8.68 2.78 -9.78
N ALA A 53 9.28 3.22 -10.88
CA ALA A 53 10.47 2.61 -11.46
C ALA A 53 11.72 2.77 -10.58
N VAL A 54 11.99 3.98 -10.08
CA VAL A 54 13.29 4.30 -9.43
C VAL A 54 13.25 4.43 -7.91
N CYS A 55 12.08 4.63 -7.30
CA CYS A 55 11.96 4.90 -5.86
C CYS A 55 11.03 3.92 -5.16
N CYS A 56 9.78 3.81 -5.60
CA CYS A 56 8.80 2.89 -5.06
C CYS A 56 8.93 1.50 -5.73
N THR A 57 10.13 0.92 -5.68
CA THR A 57 10.50 -0.34 -6.36
C THR A 57 9.84 -1.58 -5.73
N PRO A 58 9.78 -2.73 -6.42
CA PRO A 58 9.18 -3.96 -5.87
C PRO A 58 9.82 -4.42 -4.55
N LYS A 59 11.15 -4.36 -4.46
CA LYS A 59 11.94 -4.72 -3.27
C LYS A 59 12.75 -3.52 -2.81
N ASN A 60 12.82 -3.31 -1.49
CA ASN A 60 13.59 -2.23 -0.85
C ASN A 60 13.30 -0.83 -1.45
N PRO A 61 12.04 -0.35 -1.41
CA PRO A 61 11.73 1.00 -1.90
C PRO A 61 12.48 2.06 -1.07
N ASP A 62 12.99 3.10 -1.74
CA ASP A 62 13.66 4.23 -1.08
C ASP A 62 12.63 5.22 -0.51
N CYS A 63 11.93 4.78 0.53
CA CYS A 63 10.86 5.54 1.18
C CYS A 63 11.37 6.84 1.83
N MET A 64 12.65 6.91 2.19
CA MET A 64 13.24 8.12 2.77
C MET A 64 13.35 9.25 1.74
N LYS A 65 13.59 8.91 0.46
CA LYS A 65 13.61 9.89 -0.63
C LYS A 65 12.25 10.08 -1.31
N CYS A 66 11.31 9.16 -1.09
CA CYS A 66 9.98 9.19 -1.72
C CYS A 66 9.21 10.48 -1.39
N PRO A 67 8.76 11.26 -2.40
CA PRO A 67 8.00 12.49 -2.17
C PRO A 67 6.69 12.22 -1.43
N LEU A 68 6.01 11.10 -1.71
CA LEU A 68 4.74 10.73 -1.05
C LEU A 68 4.91 10.46 0.44
N ASN A 69 6.09 9.99 0.87
CA ASN A 69 6.40 9.85 2.28
C ASN A 69 6.69 11.21 2.92
N LYS A 70 7.48 12.06 2.25
CA LYS A 70 7.82 13.40 2.76
C LYS A 70 6.59 14.26 3.08
N VAL A 71 5.51 14.09 2.30
CA VAL A 71 4.23 14.78 2.53
C VAL A 71 3.23 13.97 3.36
N GLY A 72 3.63 12.80 3.89
CA GLY A 72 2.79 11.99 4.77
C GLY A 72 1.55 11.39 4.10
N LEU A 73 1.61 11.08 2.80
CA LEU A 73 0.46 10.52 2.06
C LEU A 73 0.51 8.99 1.89
N CYS A 74 1.67 8.36 2.09
CA CYS A 74 1.83 6.92 1.87
C CYS A 74 1.33 6.08 3.06
N GLU A 75 0.14 5.50 2.97
CA GLU A 75 -0.46 4.71 4.04
C GLU A 75 0.34 3.44 4.37
N SER A 76 0.85 2.72 3.37
CA SER A 76 1.69 1.54 3.64
C SER A 76 2.97 1.87 4.41
N TYR A 77 3.58 3.04 4.19
CA TYR A 77 4.75 3.45 4.97
C TYR A 77 4.38 3.81 6.41
N LYS A 78 3.27 4.53 6.62
CA LYS A 78 2.76 4.82 7.97
C LYS A 78 2.50 3.54 8.74
N GLN A 79 1.77 2.59 8.14
CA GLN A 79 1.46 1.31 8.78
C GLN A 79 2.72 0.53 9.16
N ALA A 80 3.71 0.45 8.25
CA ALA A 80 4.96 -0.28 8.50
C ALA A 80 5.82 0.34 9.61
N ASN A 81 5.65 1.63 9.91
CA ASN A 81 6.38 2.32 10.98
C ASN A 81 5.57 2.51 12.27
N ALA A 82 4.23 2.44 12.20
CA ALA A 82 3.38 2.37 13.39
C ALA A 82 3.65 1.09 14.19
N SER A 83 3.90 -0.03 13.50
CA SER A 83 4.21 -1.33 14.11
C SER A 83 5.59 -1.43 14.78
N LYS A 84 6.39 -0.35 14.82
CA LYS A 84 7.70 -0.34 15.50
C LYS A 84 7.66 0.15 16.95
N SER A 85 6.49 0.54 17.48
CA SER A 85 6.35 1.00 18.87
C SER A 85 5.83 -0.06 19.85
N ASP A 86 5.34 -1.21 19.38
CA ASP A 86 4.82 -2.25 20.27
C ASP A 86 5.71 -3.48 20.19
N TYR A 87 6.53 -3.65 21.23
CA TYR A 87 7.20 -4.91 21.52
C TYR A 87 6.12 -5.98 21.73
N ILE A 88 5.82 -6.76 20.68
CA ILE A 88 4.99 -7.95 20.79
C ILE A 88 5.80 -8.94 21.62
N SER A 89 5.38 -9.12 22.87
CA SER A 89 5.82 -10.25 23.70
C SER A 89 5.66 -11.54 22.90
N THR A 90 6.72 -12.32 22.80
CA THR A 90 6.71 -13.65 22.17
C THR A 90 6.08 -14.72 23.06
N ASP A 91 5.49 -14.35 24.20
CA ASP A 91 4.71 -15.28 25.01
C ASP A 91 3.36 -15.54 24.34
N LEU A 92 3.21 -16.79 23.91
CA LEU A 92 2.04 -17.34 23.23
C LEU A 92 0.75 -17.24 24.07
N GLU A 93 0.85 -16.87 25.34
CA GLU A 93 -0.26 -16.79 26.30
C GLU A 93 -1.00 -15.44 26.28
N ASP A 94 -0.42 -14.37 25.74
CA ASP A 94 -1.02 -13.01 25.79
C ASP A 94 -1.56 -12.48 24.45
N CYS A 95 -1.75 -13.36 23.45
CA CYS A 95 -2.30 -12.93 22.16
C CYS A 95 -3.81 -12.67 22.25
N HIS A 96 -4.20 -11.42 22.54
CA HIS A 96 -5.59 -10.95 22.54
C HIS A 96 -6.27 -10.88 21.14
N LEU A 97 -5.56 -11.29 20.08
CA LEU A 97 -6.09 -11.36 18.71
C LEU A 97 -6.56 -12.76 18.31
N CYS A 98 -6.27 -13.79 19.12
CA CYS A 98 -6.73 -15.14 18.84
C CYS A 98 -8.18 -15.32 19.31
N ILE A 99 -9.08 -15.58 18.36
CA ILE A 99 -10.44 -16.02 18.64
C ILE A 99 -10.36 -17.35 19.40
N ASN A 100 -11.06 -17.42 20.53
CA ASN A 100 -11.06 -18.56 21.45
C ASN A 100 -11.31 -19.89 20.70
N SER A 101 -10.45 -20.90 20.90
CA SER A 101 -10.45 -22.18 20.17
C SER A 101 -11.73 -23.01 20.32
N SER A 102 -12.66 -22.58 21.18
CA SER A 102 -14.00 -23.15 21.33
C SER A 102 -14.89 -22.95 20.09
N VAL A 103 -14.51 -22.12 19.13
CA VAL A 103 -15.26 -21.92 17.87
C VAL A 103 -15.01 -23.04 16.83
N TYR A 104 -13.90 -23.78 16.92
CA TYR A 104 -13.50 -24.75 15.89
C TYR A 104 -13.89 -26.22 16.14
N GLN A 105 -14.61 -26.56 17.22
CA GLN A 105 -15.01 -27.94 17.52
C GLN A 105 -16.50 -28.27 17.28
N LYS A 106 -17.14 -27.67 16.28
CA LYS A 106 -18.44 -28.16 15.78
C LYS A 106 -18.51 -28.22 14.26
N ARG A 107 -18.03 -29.33 13.70
CA ARG A 107 -18.79 -30.25 12.83
C ARG A 107 -17.90 -31.40 12.38
#